data_AF-A0A3B0PRM5-F1
#
_entry.id   AF-A0A3B0PRM5-F1
#
_cell.length_a   1.000
_cell.length_b   1.000
_cell.length_c   1.000
_cell.angle_alpha   90.00
_cell.angle_beta   90.00
_cell.angle_gamma   90.00
#
_symmetry.space_group_name_H-M   'P 1'
#
loop_
_entity.id
_entity.type
_entity.pdbx_description
1 polymer ?
#
loop_
_entity_poly.entity_id
_entity_poly.type
_entity_poly.pdbx_seq_one_letter_code
_entity_poly.pdbx_strand_id
1 'polypeptide(L)'
;MLGVANRTDYDLSSHSKATNESLDYLDPETNKKVIPYVIEPSIGLDRLMLAVISDAYEVEDLQENDSRVVLRFPKEIAPYKVAVLPLVKKLSDKAQEVFDLLLDKGLSVTYDEAGSIGKRYRRQDAIGTYW
;
A
#
# COMPACT_ATOMS: atom_id res chain seq x y z
N MET A 1 14.17 8.51 2.22
CA MET A 1 13.53 7.32 1.61
C MET A 1 13.42 7.46 0.09
N LEU A 2 13.13 8.67 -0.40
CA LEU A 2 13.31 9.08 -1.78
C LEU A 2 14.75 9.60 -2.01
N GLY A 3 15.36 9.24 -3.14
CA GLY A 3 16.52 9.90 -3.70
C GLY A 3 16.12 10.67 -4.97
N VAL A 4 16.64 11.87 -5.16
CA VAL A 4 16.42 12.65 -6.39
C VAL A 4 17.79 12.96 -6.97
N ALA A 5 18.04 12.46 -8.17
CA ALA A 5 19.30 12.65 -8.87
C ALA A 5 19.09 13.42 -10.18
N ASN A 6 19.87 14.47 -10.38
CA ASN A 6 20.04 15.04 -11.71
C ASN A 6 21.23 14.34 -12.36
N ARG A 7 20.96 13.54 -13.39
CA ARG A 7 21.94 12.69 -14.09
C ARG A 7 22.41 13.32 -15.40
N THR A 8 22.03 14.57 -15.63
CA THR A 8 22.27 15.31 -16.87
C THR A 8 21.91 14.45 -18.09
N ASP A 9 22.72 14.45 -19.13
CA ASP A 9 22.53 13.70 -20.35
C ASP A 9 23.11 12.27 -20.32
N TYR A 10 23.71 11.82 -19.21
CA TYR A 10 24.51 10.58 -19.18
C TYR A 10 23.74 9.34 -19.68
N ASP A 11 22.51 9.16 -19.23
CA ASP A 11 21.72 7.96 -19.54
C ASP A 11 21.36 7.88 -21.02
N LEU A 12 20.86 8.98 -21.59
CA LEU A 12 20.46 9.04 -23.00
C LEU A 12 21.67 9.02 -23.93
N SER A 13 22.74 9.76 -23.60
CA SER A 13 24.00 9.77 -24.33
C SER A 13 24.64 8.38 -24.40
N SER A 14 24.57 7.61 -23.30
CA SER A 14 25.11 6.25 -23.25
C SER A 14 24.25 5.26 -24.05
N HIS A 15 22.92 5.35 -23.95
CA HIS A 15 22.01 4.50 -24.74
C HIS A 15 22.10 4.76 -26.23
N SER A 16 22.19 6.02 -26.64
CA SER A 16 22.34 6.39 -28.05
C SER A 16 23.64 5.82 -28.65
N LYS A 17 24.77 5.91 -27.93
CA LYS A 17 26.06 5.31 -28.34
C LYS A 17 26.01 3.79 -28.44
N ALA A 18 25.28 3.11 -27.55
CA ALA A 18 25.21 1.66 -27.54
C ALA A 18 24.29 1.09 -28.64
N THR A 19 23.25 1.83 -29.02
CA THR A 19 22.22 1.38 -29.97
C THR A 19 22.39 1.94 -31.38
N ASN A 20 23.23 2.98 -31.56
CA ASN A 20 23.33 3.80 -32.78
C ASN A 20 22.03 4.51 -33.18
N GLU A 21 21.03 4.55 -32.28
CA GLU A 21 19.80 5.30 -32.49
C GLU A 21 19.92 6.68 -31.84
N SER A 22 19.41 7.72 -32.52
CA SER A 22 19.40 9.08 -31.98
C SER A 22 18.26 9.26 -30.99
N LEU A 23 18.58 9.74 -29.80
CA LEU A 23 17.63 10.14 -28.75
C LEU A 23 17.59 11.67 -28.58
N ASP A 24 17.98 12.41 -29.62
CA ASP A 24 17.95 13.87 -29.62
C ASP A 24 16.52 14.39 -29.69
N TYR A 25 16.21 15.39 -28.89
CA TYR A 25 15.00 16.17 -28.99
C TYR A 25 15.26 17.43 -29.83
N LEU A 26 14.39 17.70 -30.82
CA LEU A 26 14.42 18.96 -31.56
C LEU A 26 13.53 19.97 -30.83
N ASP A 27 14.16 20.98 -30.25
CA ASP A 27 13.46 22.08 -29.60
C ASP A 27 12.74 22.96 -30.65
N PRO A 28 11.40 23.07 -30.62
CA PRO A 28 10.64 23.85 -31.60
C PRO A 28 10.85 25.36 -31.48
N GLU A 29 11.30 25.87 -30.33
CA GLU A 29 11.54 27.30 -30.13
C GLU A 29 12.91 27.71 -30.66
N THR A 30 13.93 26.90 -30.38
CA THR A 30 15.31 27.23 -30.76
C THR A 30 15.80 26.54 -32.03
N ASN A 31 15.04 25.58 -32.56
CA ASN A 31 15.41 24.69 -33.68
C ASN A 31 16.75 23.98 -33.48
N LYS A 32 17.14 23.72 -32.22
CA LYS A 32 18.37 23.01 -31.87
C LYS A 32 18.05 21.58 -31.43
N LYS A 33 18.91 20.65 -31.83
CA LYS A 33 18.92 19.29 -31.26
C LYS A 33 19.61 19.32 -29.91
N VAL A 34 18.97 18.74 -28.90
CA VAL A 34 19.51 18.61 -27.55
C VAL A 34 19.28 17.20 -27.04
N ILE A 35 20.19 16.71 -26.20
CA ILE A 35 19.94 15.50 -25.41
C ILE A 35 19.26 15.95 -24.11
N PRO A 36 18.01 15.53 -23.85
CA PRO A 36 17.31 15.91 -22.63
C PRO A 36 18.06 15.45 -21.37
N TYR A 37 18.01 16.25 -20.31
CA TYR A 37 18.55 15.84 -19.02
C TYR A 37 17.59 14.91 -18.30
N VAL A 38 18.13 13.87 -17.66
CA VAL A 38 17.40 12.91 -16.86
C VAL A 38 17.40 13.35 -15.40
N ILE A 39 16.20 13.62 -14.89
CA ILE A 39 15.94 13.81 -13.47
C ILE A 39 15.30 12.53 -12.95
N GLU A 40 16.01 11.81 -12.08
CA GLU A 40 15.59 10.51 -11.56
C GLU A 40 15.12 10.65 -10.10
N PRO A 41 13.80 10.71 -9.84
CA PRO A 41 13.25 10.41 -8.54
C PRO A 41 13.16 8.89 -8.35
N SER A 42 13.88 8.36 -7.37
CA SER A 42 13.94 6.92 -7.08
C SER A 42 13.50 6.64 -5.64
N ILE A 43 12.57 5.70 -5.48
CA ILE A 43 12.02 5.28 -4.18
C ILE A 43 12.08 3.77 -4.01
N GLY A 44 12.54 3.32 -2.85
CA GLY A 44 12.52 1.91 -2.49
C GLY A 44 11.16 1.51 -1.91
N LEU A 45 10.39 0.71 -2.65
CA LEU A 45 9.04 0.26 -2.23
C LEU A 45 9.09 -0.51 -0.90
N ASP A 46 10.01 -1.45 -0.74
CA ASP A 46 10.12 -2.27 0.47
C ASP A 46 10.38 -1.43 1.72
N ARG A 47 11.24 -0.41 1.59
CA ARG A 47 11.55 0.52 2.69
C ARG A 47 10.37 1.40 3.03
N LEU A 48 9.61 1.84 2.02
CA LEU A 48 8.38 2.57 2.23
C LEU A 48 7.34 1.73 2.97
N MET A 49 7.12 0.50 2.52
CA MET A 49 6.20 -0.43 3.18
C MET A 49 6.61 -0.72 4.62
N LEU A 50 7.90 -0.99 4.86
CA LEU A 50 8.40 -1.21 6.22
C LEU A 50 8.18 0.01 7.11
N ALA A 51 8.46 1.22 6.61
CA ALA A 51 8.25 2.43 7.38
C ALA A 51 6.77 2.68 7.70
N VAL A 52 5.88 2.47 6.73
CA VAL A 52 4.43 2.59 6.90
C VAL A 52 3.91 1.59 7.95
N ILE A 53 4.34 0.33 7.89
CA ILE A 53 3.97 -0.69 8.88
C ILE A 53 4.53 -0.32 10.25
N SER A 54 5.78 0.14 10.32
CA SER A 54 6.44 0.49 11.59
C SER A 54 5.78 1.69 12.25
N ASP A 55 5.35 2.69 11.47
CA ASP A 55 4.65 3.88 11.96
C ASP A 55 3.23 3.54 12.45
N ALA A 56 2.55 2.63 11.76
CA ALA A 56 1.22 2.17 12.16
C ALA A 56 1.23 1.20 13.35
N TYR A 57 2.37 0.59 13.69
CA TYR A 57 2.46 -0.45 14.70
C TYR A 57 2.43 0.09 16.13
N GLU A 58 1.44 -0.36 16.90
CA GLU A 58 1.27 -0.01 18.30
C GLU A 58 0.95 -1.25 19.13
N VAL A 59 1.49 -1.30 20.35
CA VAL A 59 1.09 -2.26 21.38
C VAL A 59 0.33 -1.48 22.45
N GLU A 60 -0.98 -1.70 22.53
CA GLU A 60 -1.82 -1.10 23.56
C GLU A 60 -1.84 -1.99 24.81
N ASP A 61 -1.48 -1.41 25.95
CA ASP A 61 -1.70 -2.03 27.25
C ASP A 61 -3.19 -1.96 27.62
N LEU A 62 -3.77 -3.12 27.88
CA LEU A 62 -5.14 -3.27 28.35
C LEU A 62 -5.15 -3.41 29.87
N GLN A 63 -6.35 -3.32 30.46
CA GLN A 63 -6.53 -3.62 31.88
C GLN A 63 -6.19 -5.09 32.17
N GLU A 64 -5.93 -5.41 33.43
CA GLU A 64 -5.66 -6.78 33.90
C GLU A 64 -4.39 -7.44 33.33
N ASN A 65 -3.36 -6.65 33.01
CA ASN A 65 -2.05 -7.16 32.58
C ASN A 65 -2.10 -7.89 31.21
N ASP A 66 -3.01 -7.47 30.34
CA ASP A 66 -3.19 -7.95 28.97
C ASP A 66 -2.76 -6.86 27.98
N SER A 67 -2.44 -7.23 26.74
CA SER A 67 -2.10 -6.27 25.69
C SER A 67 -2.63 -6.71 24.33
N ARG A 68 -2.73 -5.76 23.42
CA ARG A 68 -3.07 -6.05 22.02
C ARG A 68 -2.18 -5.29 21.06
N VAL A 69 -1.89 -5.93 19.94
CA VAL A 69 -1.25 -5.29 18.79
C VAL A 69 -2.33 -4.64 17.95
N VAL A 70 -2.08 -3.39 17.55
CA VAL A 70 -2.93 -2.62 16.63
C VAL A 70 -2.05 -2.07 15.51
N LEU A 71 -2.48 -2.24 14.26
CA LEU A 71 -1.89 -1.53 13.12
C LEU A 71 -2.81 -0.37 12.72
N ARG A 72 -2.49 0.86 13.12
CA ARG A 72 -3.30 2.06 12.84
C ARG A 72 -3.04 2.64 11.46
N PHE A 73 -3.30 1.85 10.42
CA PHE A 73 -3.20 2.39 9.06
C PHE A 73 -4.23 3.49 8.82
N PRO A 74 -3.84 4.58 8.12
CA PRO A 74 -4.80 5.49 7.49
C PRO A 74 -5.75 4.71 6.59
N LYS A 75 -7.01 5.17 6.55
CA LYS A 75 -8.10 4.52 5.80
C LYS A 75 -7.72 4.25 4.35
N GLU A 76 -6.97 5.14 3.71
CA GLU A 76 -6.60 5.08 2.30
C GLU A 76 -5.68 3.88 2.01
N ILE A 77 -4.79 3.55 2.95
CA ILE A 77 -3.73 2.55 2.77
C ILE A 77 -3.93 1.27 3.59
N ALA A 78 -4.97 1.22 4.44
CA ALA A 78 -5.34 0.01 5.18
C ALA A 78 -5.51 -1.19 4.21
N PRO A 79 -4.86 -2.35 4.46
CA PRO A 79 -4.92 -3.52 3.57
C PRO A 79 -6.35 -4.03 3.37
N TYR A 80 -7.11 -4.08 4.48
CA TYR A 80 -8.53 -4.39 4.48
C TYR A 80 -9.30 -3.18 4.99
N LYS A 81 -10.39 -2.84 4.30
CA LYS A 81 -11.25 -1.73 4.71
C LYS A 81 -12.27 -2.20 5.72
N VAL A 82 -12.89 -3.36 5.51
CA VAL A 82 -14.01 -3.87 6.33
C VAL A 82 -13.78 -5.33 6.73
N ALA A 83 -14.14 -5.71 7.96
CA ALA A 83 -14.28 -7.09 8.39
C ALA A 83 -15.75 -7.47 8.62
N VAL A 84 -16.18 -8.60 8.03
CA VAL A 84 -17.51 -9.16 8.26
C VAL A 84 -17.41 -10.34 9.23
N LEU A 85 -17.99 -10.17 10.43
CA LEU A 85 -17.82 -11.07 11.56
C LEU A 85 -19.18 -11.53 12.11
N PRO A 86 -19.73 -12.71 11.72
CA PRO A 86 -21.03 -13.17 12.21
C PRO A 86 -21.00 -13.39 13.72
N LEU A 87 -21.92 -12.80 14.49
CA LEU A 87 -21.91 -12.93 15.96
C LEU A 87 -21.99 -14.39 16.42
N VAL A 88 -22.78 -15.21 15.73
CA VAL A 88 -22.93 -16.65 15.96
C VAL A 88 -23.01 -17.39 14.63
N LYS A 89 -22.65 -18.68 14.61
CA LYS A 89 -22.65 -19.52 13.40
C LYS A 89 -24.01 -19.58 12.65
N LYS A 90 -25.12 -19.38 13.36
CA LYS A 90 -26.46 -19.35 12.73
C LYS A 90 -26.66 -18.14 11.81
N LEU A 91 -25.79 -17.14 11.89
CA LEU A 91 -25.84 -15.94 11.06
C LEU A 91 -24.82 -15.97 9.91
N SER A 92 -24.06 -17.06 9.76
CA SER A 92 -22.97 -17.14 8.79
C SER A 92 -23.43 -16.95 7.35
N ASP A 93 -24.59 -17.50 6.98
CA ASP A 93 -25.16 -17.35 5.62
C ASP A 93 -25.44 -15.88 5.29
N LYS A 94 -26.15 -15.17 6.18
CA LYS A 94 -26.42 -13.73 6.00
C LYS A 94 -25.16 -12.88 6.03
N ALA A 95 -24.17 -13.26 6.84
CA ALA A 95 -22.89 -12.57 6.88
C ALA A 95 -22.11 -12.79 5.57
N GLN A 96 -22.21 -13.98 4.97
CA GLN A 96 -21.62 -14.26 3.67
C GLN A 96 -22.26 -13.41 2.57
N GLU A 97 -23.60 -13.27 2.58
CA GLU A 97 -24.30 -12.37 1.64
C GLU A 97 -23.79 -10.92 1.74
N VAL A 98 -23.55 -10.42 2.96
CA VAL A 98 -22.97 -9.07 3.17
C VAL A 98 -21.53 -8.99 2.68
N PHE A 99 -20.73 -10.02 2.95
CA PHE A 99 -19.34 -10.08 2.49
C PHE A 99 -19.26 -10.04 0.96
N ASP A 100 -20.05 -10.87 0.27
CA ASP A 100 -20.11 -10.92 -1.18
C ASP A 100 -20.61 -9.59 -1.77
N LEU A 101 -21.65 -8.99 -1.16
CA LEU A 101 -22.15 -7.68 -1.57
C LEU A 101 -21.06 -6.58 -1.49
N LEU A 102 -20.25 -6.58 -0.44
CA LEU A 102 -19.19 -5.58 -0.28
C LEU A 102 -18.01 -5.82 -1.24
N LEU A 103 -17.68 -7.09 -1.52
CA LEU A 103 -16.71 -7.46 -2.55
C LEU A 103 -17.16 -7.01 -3.95
N ASP A 104 -18.44 -7.19 -4.29
CA ASP A 104 -19.02 -6.76 -5.56
C ASP A 104 -18.98 -5.22 -5.74
N LYS A 105 -18.90 -4.48 -4.63
CA LYS A 105 -18.68 -3.02 -4.64
C LYS A 105 -17.20 -2.64 -4.78
N GLY A 106 -16.30 -3.61 -4.90
CA GLY A 106 -14.86 -3.40 -5.08
C GLY A 106 -14.13 -3.01 -3.79
N LEU A 107 -14.70 -3.33 -2.62
CA LEU A 107 -14.04 -3.08 -1.34
C LEU A 107 -13.08 -4.22 -0.99
N SER A 108 -11.95 -3.89 -0.36
CA SER A 108 -11.10 -4.90 0.29
C SER A 108 -11.76 -5.32 1.60
N VAL A 109 -12.31 -6.54 1.64
CA VAL A 109 -13.07 -7.06 2.78
C VAL A 109 -12.46 -8.36 3.26
N THR A 110 -12.54 -8.62 4.56
CA THR A 110 -12.19 -9.91 5.17
C THR A 110 -13.38 -10.51 5.90
N TYR A 111 -13.40 -11.84 6.02
CA TYR A 111 -14.47 -12.60 6.68
C TYR A 111 -13.86 -13.52 7.74
N ASP A 112 -14.47 -13.56 8.92
CA ASP A 112 -14.00 -14.45 9.98
C ASP A 112 -15.12 -14.85 10.95
N GLU A 113 -15.32 -16.17 11.10
CA GLU A 113 -16.28 -16.77 12.02
C GLU A 113 -15.63 -17.67 13.09
N ALA A 114 -14.30 -17.73 13.12
CA ALA A 114 -13.56 -18.66 13.99
C ALA A 114 -13.34 -18.09 15.40
N GLY A 115 -13.74 -18.84 16.42
CA GLY A 115 -13.52 -18.47 17.83
C GLY A 115 -14.45 -17.36 18.33
N SER A 116 -14.16 -16.83 19.53
CA SER A 116 -14.98 -15.79 20.13
C SER A 116 -14.91 -14.47 19.35
N ILE A 117 -15.95 -13.64 19.46
CA ILE A 117 -15.99 -12.34 18.77
C ILE A 117 -14.82 -11.44 19.18
N GLY A 118 -14.41 -11.44 20.45
CA GLY A 118 -13.24 -10.70 20.92
C GLY A 118 -11.92 -11.16 20.27
N LYS A 119 -11.73 -12.46 20.05
CA LYS A 119 -10.56 -12.98 19.33
C LYS A 119 -10.56 -12.55 17.86
N ARG A 120 -11.74 -12.41 17.26
CA ARG A 120 -11.89 -11.91 15.89
C ARG A 120 -11.54 -10.43 15.80
N TYR A 121 -12.08 -9.59 16.69
CA TYR A 121 -11.69 -8.18 16.77
C TYR A 121 -10.18 -8.01 16.95
N ARG A 122 -9.54 -8.77 17.87
CA ARG A 122 -8.08 -8.71 18.05
C ARG A 122 -7.28 -9.06 16.79
N ARG A 123 -7.75 -10.02 15.98
CA ARG A 123 -7.07 -10.34 14.71
C ARG A 123 -7.18 -9.20 13.71
N GLN A 124 -8.34 -8.53 13.65
CA GLN A 124 -8.57 -7.40 12.75
C GLN A 124 -7.75 -6.17 13.15
N ASP A 125 -7.70 -5.86 14.46
CA ASP A 125 -6.84 -4.82 15.02
C ASP A 125 -5.37 -5.05 14.62
N ALA A 126 -4.88 -6.29 14.77
CA ALA A 126 -3.49 -6.66 14.51
C ALA A 126 -3.09 -6.63 13.03
N ILE A 127 -4.05 -6.67 12.09
CA ILE A 127 -3.78 -6.53 10.64
C ILE A 127 -4.19 -5.17 10.09
N GLY A 128 -4.72 -4.28 10.95
CA GLY A 128 -5.07 -2.91 10.62
C GLY A 128 -6.27 -2.78 9.69
N THR A 129 -7.25 -3.67 9.86
CA THR A 129 -8.56 -3.49 9.23
C THR A 129 -9.23 -2.24 9.80
N TYR A 130 -9.72 -1.37 8.92
CA TYR A 130 -10.21 -0.05 9.35
C TYR A 130 -11.63 -0.08 9.95
N TRP A 131 -12.53 -0.94 9.44
CA TRP A 131 -13.93 -1.10 9.89
C TRP A 131 -14.30 -2.55 10.22
#